data_AF-L8GUK9-F1
#
_entry.id   AF-L8GUK9-F1
#
_cell.length_a   1.000
_cell.length_b   1.000
_cell.length_c   1.000
_cell.angle_alpha   90.00
_cell.angle_beta   90.00
_cell.angle_gamma   90.00
#
_symmetry.space_group_name_H-M   'P 1'
#
loop_
_entity.id
_entity.type
_entity.pdbx_description
1 polymer ?
#
loop_
_entity_poly.entity_id
_entity_poly.type
_entity_poly.pdbx_seq_one_letter_code
_entity_poly.pdbx_strand_id
1 'polypeptide(L)'
;MEGTTNFKDIAELWALLQPSLDQIISAEESGDASQRLPTHTYSQLYSVVYTVCTKAECHQAGVVDQLYKRVGQFVDGYCRERLAPQLRGLPPDRLVPQVLARWGRFTTVLKRITSIFSYLDRHYCQSLRLRTTKEAGVNSFRLLVVDPVVEELSNAVLNGLQAARASSGSVAEPDQLKSVSQMFVELGLDKLFFYQENIEQPYLTQVRSIIDKEMAIARQVLHASTEAKVEQLLPQQTSHQ
;
A
#
# COMPACT_ATOMS: atom_id res chain seq x y z
N MET A 1 21.67 -16.14 36.31
CA MET A 1 22.22 -14.82 35.95
C MET A 1 21.05 -13.87 35.83
N GLU A 2 20.59 -13.34 36.97
CA GLU A 2 19.52 -12.34 37.05
C GLU A 2 20.14 -10.96 36.82
N GLY A 3 20.34 -10.60 35.56
CA GLY A 3 20.63 -9.22 35.19
C GLY A 3 19.33 -8.44 35.23
N THR A 4 19.19 -7.50 36.16
CA THR A 4 18.06 -6.57 36.20
C THR A 4 18.13 -5.70 34.94
N THR A 5 17.36 -6.02 33.90
CA THR A 5 17.33 -5.22 32.67
C THR A 5 17.02 -3.77 33.01
N ASN A 6 17.93 -2.85 32.69
CA ASN A 6 17.72 -1.45 32.96
C ASN A 6 16.83 -0.84 31.88
N PHE A 7 15.53 -0.83 32.14
CA PHE A 7 14.54 -0.25 31.22
C PHE A 7 14.68 1.27 31.00
N LYS A 8 15.63 1.94 31.66
CA LYS A 8 15.96 3.35 31.44
C LYS A 8 16.97 3.57 30.32
N ASP A 9 17.62 2.50 29.83
CA ASP A 9 18.51 2.57 28.68
C ASP A 9 17.81 2.00 27.45
N ILE A 10 17.65 2.84 26.42
CA ILE A 10 17.05 2.42 25.16
C ILE A 10 17.89 1.35 24.46
N ALA A 11 19.22 1.37 24.60
CA ALA A 11 20.11 0.42 23.95
C ALA A 11 19.92 -0.98 24.52
N GLU A 12 19.85 -1.11 25.84
CA GLU A 12 19.56 -2.39 26.51
C GLU A 12 18.14 -2.88 26.21
N LEU A 13 17.15 -1.99 26.29
CA LEU A 13 15.75 -2.32 25.98
C LEU A 13 15.62 -2.78 24.52
N TRP A 14 16.28 -2.09 23.59
CA TRP A 14 16.22 -2.45 22.18
C TRP A 14 16.97 -3.76 21.89
N ALA A 15 18.10 -4.01 22.54
CA ALA A 15 18.82 -5.27 22.44
C ALA A 15 17.98 -6.47 22.91
N LEU A 16 17.05 -6.25 23.85
CA LEU A 16 16.07 -7.26 24.27
C LEU A 16 14.95 -7.48 23.23
N LEU A 17 14.44 -6.40 22.63
CA LEU A 17 13.29 -6.47 21.70
C LEU A 17 13.69 -6.92 20.29
N GLN A 18 14.80 -6.37 19.77
CA GLN A 18 15.20 -6.49 18.37
C GLN A 18 15.31 -7.93 17.87
N PRO A 19 15.91 -8.90 18.59
CA PRO A 19 16.03 -10.27 18.10
C PRO A 19 14.67 -10.92 17.79
N SER A 20 13.65 -10.61 18.60
CA SER A 20 12.29 -11.10 18.36
C SER A 20 11.63 -10.40 17.16
N LEU A 21 11.87 -9.11 16.98
CA LEU A 21 11.37 -8.37 15.82
C LEU A 21 12.02 -8.87 14.52
N ASP A 22 13.32 -9.14 14.54
CA ASP A 22 14.06 -9.74 13.43
C ASP A 22 13.55 -11.15 13.10
N GLN A 23 13.20 -11.94 14.12
CA GLN A 23 12.59 -13.25 13.94
C GLN A 23 11.19 -13.15 13.29
N ILE A 24 10.38 -12.15 13.63
CA ILE A 24 9.08 -11.92 12.99
C ILE A 24 9.26 -11.70 11.49
N ILE A 25 10.20 -10.84 11.09
CA ILE A 25 10.51 -10.59 9.68
C ILE A 25 11.00 -11.87 9.01
N SER A 26 11.98 -12.54 9.61
CA SER A 26 12.63 -13.71 9.02
C SER A 26 11.66 -14.87 8.80
N ALA A 27 10.75 -15.12 9.76
CA ALA A 27 9.74 -16.16 9.65
C ALA A 27 8.68 -15.87 8.58
N GLU A 28 8.33 -14.59 8.36
CA GLU A 28 7.39 -14.22 7.30
C GLU A 28 8.03 -14.30 5.91
N GLU A 29 9.32 -13.94 5.80
CA GLU A 29 10.05 -14.06 4.54
C GLU A 29 10.34 -15.51 4.14
N SER A 30 10.68 -16.37 5.11
CA SER A 30 10.90 -17.80 4.84
C SER A 30 9.61 -18.55 4.52
N GLY A 31 8.46 -18.04 4.96
CA GLY A 31 7.18 -18.73 4.88
C GLY A 31 7.08 -19.94 5.83
N ASP A 32 8.09 -20.16 6.67
CA ASP A 32 8.16 -21.29 7.58
C ASP A 32 7.41 -20.98 8.88
N ALA A 33 6.26 -21.62 9.05
CA ALA A 33 5.44 -21.46 10.24
C ALA A 33 6.15 -21.91 11.53
N SER A 34 7.13 -22.81 11.45
CA SER A 34 7.89 -23.31 12.61
C SER A 34 8.85 -22.27 13.18
N GLN A 35 9.28 -21.29 12.37
CA GLN A 35 10.17 -20.21 12.78
C GLN A 35 9.42 -19.04 13.45
N ARG A 36 8.09 -19.07 13.44
CA ARG A 36 7.27 -18.01 14.04
C ARG A 36 7.47 -17.96 15.54
N LEU A 37 7.47 -16.74 16.08
CA LEU A 37 7.50 -16.53 17.53
C LEU A 37 6.34 -17.27 18.23
N PRO A 38 6.62 -17.99 19.33
CA PRO A 38 5.59 -18.56 20.19
C PRO A 38 4.69 -17.48 20.80
N THR A 39 3.43 -17.84 21.07
CA THR A 39 2.44 -16.92 21.66
C THR A 39 2.90 -16.33 23.00
N HIS A 40 3.55 -17.12 23.86
CA HIS A 40 4.02 -16.64 25.16
C HIS A 40 5.08 -15.53 25.03
N THR A 41 5.91 -15.58 23.97
CA THR A 41 6.93 -14.55 23.71
C THR A 41 6.27 -13.21 23.40
N TYR A 42 5.18 -13.18 22.63
CA TYR A 42 4.43 -11.94 22.39
C TYR A 42 3.94 -11.31 23.70
N SER A 43 3.41 -12.11 24.63
CA SER A 43 2.95 -11.62 25.94
C SER A 43 4.09 -11.08 26.80
N GLN A 44 5.27 -11.72 26.76
CA GLN A 44 6.47 -11.25 27.46
C GLN A 44 6.95 -9.91 26.91
N LEU A 45 7.06 -9.79 25.58
CA LEU A 45 7.48 -8.54 24.92
C LEU A 45 6.47 -7.41 25.17
N TYR A 46 5.17 -7.72 25.08
CA TYR A 46 4.12 -6.77 25.45
C TYR A 46 4.26 -6.29 26.90
N SER A 47 4.56 -7.19 27.83
CA SER A 47 4.75 -6.85 29.26
C SER A 47 5.98 -5.95 29.48
N VAL A 48 7.04 -6.16 28.70
CA VAL A 48 8.21 -5.27 28.69
C VAL A 48 7.82 -3.87 28.21
N VAL A 49 7.15 -3.75 27.06
CA VAL A 49 6.70 -2.45 26.53
C VAL A 49 5.72 -1.77 27.48
N TYR A 50 4.78 -2.51 28.06
CA TYR A 50 3.87 -2.03 29.10
C TYR A 50 4.64 -1.44 30.29
N THR A 51 5.66 -2.15 30.79
CA THR A 51 6.45 -1.72 31.94
C THR A 51 7.20 -0.41 31.64
N VAL A 52 7.80 -0.30 30.46
CA VAL A 52 8.49 0.91 30.00
C VAL A 52 7.52 2.08 29.89
N CYS A 53 6.31 1.85 29.36
CA CYS A 53 5.30 2.90 29.17
C CYS A 53 4.59 3.31 30.47
N THR A 54 4.69 2.55 31.56
CA THR A 54 3.99 2.85 32.83
C THR A 54 4.90 3.41 33.91
N LYS A 55 6.21 3.10 33.88
CA LYS A 55 7.17 3.60 34.86
C LYS A 55 7.50 5.08 34.62
N ALA A 56 7.21 5.93 35.61
CA ALA A 56 7.51 7.36 35.56
C ALA A 56 9.00 7.65 35.25
N GLU A 57 9.90 6.82 35.78
CA GLU A 57 11.35 6.94 35.55
C GLU A 57 11.72 6.75 34.07
N CYS A 58 11.00 5.91 33.32
CA CYS A 58 11.23 5.70 31.88
C CYS A 58 10.72 6.88 31.05
N HIS A 59 9.63 7.51 31.48
CA HIS A 59 9.14 8.77 30.88
C HIS A 59 10.12 9.91 31.13
N GLN A 60 10.61 10.07 32.37
CA GLN A 60 11.59 11.11 32.72
C GLN A 60 12.91 10.95 31.97
N ALA A 61 13.35 9.71 31.74
CA ALA A 61 14.53 9.40 30.93
C ALA A 61 14.30 9.54 29.41
N GLY A 62 13.07 9.83 28.96
CA GLY A 62 12.73 9.96 27.54
C GLY A 62 12.77 8.66 26.74
N VAL A 63 12.77 7.50 27.41
CA VAL A 63 12.89 6.17 26.76
C VAL A 63 11.66 5.84 25.94
N VAL A 64 10.48 6.25 26.39
CA VAL A 64 9.20 5.97 25.68
C VAL A 64 9.18 6.64 24.31
N ASP A 65 9.65 7.88 24.22
CA ASP A 65 9.79 8.61 22.95
C ASP A 65 10.82 7.94 22.03
N GLN A 66 11.97 7.58 22.58
CA GLN A 66 13.01 6.89 21.83
C GLN A 66 12.55 5.52 21.33
N LEU A 67 11.75 4.80 22.12
CA LEU A 67 11.16 3.52 21.74
C LEU A 67 10.23 3.67 20.54
N TYR A 68 9.35 4.69 20.54
CA TYR A 68 8.48 5.01 19.41
C TYR A 68 9.29 5.32 18.13
N LYS A 69 10.34 6.15 18.25
CA LYS A 69 11.23 6.46 17.13
C LYS A 69 11.95 5.21 16.62
N ARG A 70 12.40 4.34 17.52
CA ARG A 70 13.20 3.16 17.18
C ARG A 70 12.38 2.10 16.46
N VAL A 71 11.13 1.86 16.87
CA VAL A 71 10.23 0.94 16.14
C VAL A 71 9.90 1.50 14.75
N GLY A 72 9.72 2.82 14.61
CA GLY A 72 9.57 3.46 13.30
C GLY A 72 10.79 3.23 12.40
N GLN A 73 11.99 3.51 12.91
CA GLN A 73 13.26 3.27 12.19
C GLN A 73 13.44 1.81 11.78
N PHE A 74 13.04 0.88 12.63
CA PHE A 74 13.10 -0.55 12.34
C PHE A 74 12.22 -0.94 11.17
N VAL A 75 10.95 -0.48 11.17
CA VAL A 75 10.01 -0.73 10.07
C VAL A 75 10.48 -0.04 8.78
N ASP A 76 10.99 1.20 8.87
CA ASP A 76 11.58 1.92 7.74
C ASP A 76 12.77 1.15 7.15
N GLY A 77 13.65 0.61 8.00
CA GLY A 77 14.78 -0.23 7.60
C GLY A 77 14.31 -1.46 6.84
N TYR A 78 13.31 -2.16 7.37
CA TYR A 78 12.71 -3.32 6.69
C TYR A 78 12.17 -2.95 5.30
N CYS A 79 11.40 -1.87 5.19
CA CYS A 79 10.88 -1.39 3.91
C CYS A 79 12.00 -1.04 2.92
N ARG A 80 13.00 -0.27 3.36
CA ARG A 80 14.07 0.26 2.51
C ARG A 80 15.05 -0.82 2.05
N GLU A 81 15.43 -1.72 2.95
CA GLU A 81 16.54 -2.66 2.73
C GLU A 81 16.05 -3.99 2.16
N ARG A 82 14.83 -4.41 2.52
CA ARG A 82 14.32 -5.73 2.14
C ARG A 82 13.23 -5.66 1.08
N LEU A 83 12.29 -4.71 1.18
CA LEU A 83 11.12 -4.70 0.29
C LEU A 83 11.35 -3.89 -1.00
N ALA A 84 11.84 -2.66 -0.87
CA ALA A 84 12.01 -1.74 -1.99
C ALA A 84 12.97 -2.22 -3.08
N PRO A 85 14.16 -2.79 -2.77
CA PRO A 85 15.11 -3.19 -3.81
C PRO A 85 14.58 -4.27 -4.75
N GLN A 86 13.63 -5.08 -4.28
CA GLN A 86 13.07 -6.18 -5.06
C GLN A 86 12.02 -5.74 -6.08
N LEU A 87 11.56 -4.48 -6.03
CA LEU A 87 10.59 -3.92 -6.97
C LEU A 87 11.25 -3.09 -8.07
N ARG A 88 12.49 -2.63 -7.85
CA ARG A 88 13.20 -1.77 -8.81
C ARG A 88 13.46 -2.52 -10.11
N GLY A 89 13.12 -1.89 -11.23
CA GLY A 89 13.37 -2.42 -12.56
C GLY A 89 12.51 -3.64 -12.94
N LEU A 90 11.47 -3.96 -12.16
CA LEU A 90 10.51 -4.96 -12.59
C LEU A 90 9.69 -4.44 -13.78
N PRO A 91 9.40 -5.30 -14.77
CA PRO A 91 8.53 -4.92 -15.86
C PRO A 91 7.07 -4.78 -15.36
N PRO A 92 6.23 -3.93 -16.01
CA PRO A 92 4.89 -3.61 -15.52
C PRO A 92 3.96 -4.82 -15.32
N ASP A 93 4.08 -5.84 -16.16
CA ASP A 93 3.33 -7.10 -16.11
C ASP A 93 3.58 -7.91 -14.83
N ARG A 94 4.77 -7.76 -14.24
CA ARG A 94 5.16 -8.46 -13.00
C ARG A 94 5.06 -7.58 -11.76
N LEU A 95 4.87 -6.26 -11.92
CA LEU A 95 4.93 -5.31 -10.81
C LEU A 95 3.74 -5.48 -9.85
N VAL A 96 2.51 -5.50 -10.36
CA VAL A 96 1.27 -5.64 -9.55
C VAL A 96 1.31 -6.88 -8.64
N PRO A 97 1.51 -8.12 -9.14
CA PRO A 97 1.50 -9.29 -8.27
C PRO A 97 2.66 -9.27 -7.25
N GLN A 98 3.81 -8.72 -7.62
CA GLN A 98 4.98 -8.62 -6.74
C GLN A 98 4.77 -7.60 -5.61
N VAL A 99 4.14 -6.46 -5.90
CA VAL A 99 3.77 -5.47 -4.88
C VAL A 99 2.73 -6.06 -3.92
N LEU A 100 1.68 -6.70 -4.44
CA LEU A 100 0.64 -7.33 -3.62
C LEU A 100 1.18 -8.42 -2.70
N ALA A 101 2.05 -9.30 -3.21
CA ALA A 101 2.68 -10.34 -2.40
C ALA A 101 3.51 -9.75 -1.25
N ARG A 102 4.21 -8.62 -1.49
CA ARG A 102 5.00 -7.92 -0.46
C ARG A 102 4.11 -7.19 0.53
N TRP A 103 3.03 -6.56 0.06
CA TRP A 103 2.03 -5.93 0.92
C TRP A 103 1.40 -6.93 1.90
N GLY A 104 1.01 -8.12 1.42
CA GLY A 104 0.45 -9.17 2.27
C GLY A 104 1.41 -9.67 3.36
N ARG A 105 2.69 -9.89 3.01
CA ARG A 105 3.71 -10.24 4.00
C ARG A 105 3.98 -9.10 4.98
N PHE A 106 4.14 -7.89 4.46
CA PHE A 106 4.41 -6.71 5.26
C PHE A 106 3.30 -6.42 6.28
N THR A 107 2.03 -6.47 5.87
CA THR A 107 0.89 -6.26 6.78
C THR A 107 0.83 -7.33 7.87
N THR A 108 1.22 -8.57 7.57
CA THR A 108 1.33 -9.64 8.57
C THR A 108 2.45 -9.37 9.58
N VAL A 109 3.64 -8.99 9.12
CA VAL A 109 4.76 -8.56 9.98
C VAL A 109 4.33 -7.37 10.84
N LEU A 110 3.77 -6.33 10.22
CA LEU A 110 3.34 -5.12 10.89
C LEU A 110 2.28 -5.41 11.95
N LYS A 111 1.31 -6.27 11.67
CA LYS A 111 0.30 -6.72 12.66
C LYS A 111 0.94 -7.41 13.88
N ARG A 112 1.99 -8.20 13.66
CA ARG A 112 2.72 -8.88 14.75
C ARG A 112 3.58 -7.90 15.57
N ILE A 113 4.22 -6.93 14.93
CA ILE A 113 4.98 -5.89 15.62
C ILE A 113 4.03 -5.00 16.43
N THR A 114 2.97 -4.49 15.81
CA THR A 114 1.98 -3.60 16.45
C THR A 114 1.30 -4.23 17.68
N SER A 115 1.13 -5.56 17.71
CA SER A 115 0.55 -6.24 18.89
C SER A 115 1.45 -6.10 20.13
N ILE A 116 2.77 -6.18 19.95
CA ILE A 116 3.78 -5.97 21.00
C ILE A 116 3.73 -4.53 21.51
N PHE A 117 3.59 -3.56 20.61
CA PHE A 117 3.58 -2.13 20.91
C PHE A 117 2.18 -1.56 21.20
N SER A 118 1.16 -2.41 21.37
CA SER A 118 -0.24 -1.94 21.47
C SER A 118 -0.53 -1.05 22.68
N TYR A 119 0.27 -1.13 23.76
CA TYR A 119 0.14 -0.21 24.89
C TYR A 119 0.73 1.17 24.57
N LEU A 120 1.87 1.21 23.87
CA LEU A 120 2.47 2.44 23.36
C LEU A 120 1.48 3.18 22.46
N ASP A 121 0.80 2.46 21.55
CA ASP A 121 -0.20 3.05 20.67
C ASP A 121 -1.40 3.63 21.42
N ARG A 122 -1.96 2.88 22.38
CA ARG A 122 -3.15 3.29 23.13
C ARG A 122 -2.91 4.44 24.09
N HIS A 123 -1.72 4.57 24.65
CA HIS A 123 -1.48 5.59 25.69
C HIS A 123 -0.51 6.67 25.23
N TYR A 124 0.65 6.33 24.71
CA TYR A 124 1.66 7.31 24.31
C TYR A 124 1.26 8.02 23.01
N CYS A 125 0.98 7.27 21.95
CA CYS A 125 0.62 7.84 20.65
C CYS A 125 -0.70 8.65 20.76
N GLN A 126 -1.70 8.10 21.45
CA GLN A 126 -2.98 8.79 21.66
C GLN A 126 -2.80 10.12 22.42
N SER A 127 -2.02 10.14 23.49
CA SER A 127 -1.82 11.36 24.32
C SER A 127 -1.13 12.48 23.54
N LEU A 128 -0.23 12.13 22.62
CA LEU A 128 0.54 13.07 21.82
C LEU A 128 -0.03 13.29 20.41
N ARG A 129 -1.18 12.67 20.08
CA ARG A 129 -1.79 12.68 18.74
C ARG A 129 -0.82 12.24 17.64
N LEU A 130 0.06 11.31 17.96
CA LEU A 130 0.97 10.67 17.01
C LEU A 130 0.25 9.56 16.26
N ARG A 131 0.77 9.22 15.08
CA ARG A 131 0.36 8.02 14.37
C ARG A 131 0.70 6.79 15.21
N THR A 132 -0.22 5.83 15.25
CA THR A 132 0.05 4.50 15.81
C THR A 132 1.19 3.83 15.05
N THR A 133 1.81 2.81 15.65
CA THR A 133 2.84 2.00 14.99
C THR A 133 2.32 1.37 13.69
N LYS A 134 1.02 1.03 13.63
CA LYS A 134 0.36 0.53 12.42
C LYS A 134 0.33 1.61 11.34
N GLU A 135 -0.21 2.78 11.64
CA GLU A 135 -0.33 3.88 10.68
C GLU A 135 1.03 4.40 10.21
N ALA A 136 2.01 4.48 11.12
CA ALA A 136 3.39 4.81 10.81
C ALA A 136 3.98 3.78 9.84
N GLY A 137 3.84 2.49 10.12
CA GLY A 137 4.35 1.42 9.24
C GLY A 137 3.68 1.38 7.87
N VAL A 138 2.36 1.57 7.78
CA VAL A 138 1.66 1.68 6.49
C VAL A 138 2.22 2.84 5.68
N ASN A 139 2.45 3.99 6.33
CA ASN A 139 3.07 5.14 5.68
C ASN A 139 4.52 4.88 5.26
N SER A 140 5.30 4.13 6.05
CA SER A 140 6.65 3.70 5.67
C SER A 140 6.64 2.85 4.41
N PHE A 141 5.73 1.88 4.31
CA PHE A 141 5.58 1.07 3.11
C PHE A 141 5.19 1.92 1.90
N ARG A 142 4.23 2.84 2.07
CA ARG A 142 3.85 3.79 1.01
C ARG A 142 5.07 4.58 0.52
N LEU A 143 5.71 5.34 1.40
CA LEU A 143 6.79 6.26 1.05
C LEU A 143 8.04 5.55 0.51
N LEU A 144 8.39 4.39 1.07
CA LEU A 144 9.67 3.74 0.78
C LEU A 144 9.57 2.62 -0.26
N VAL A 145 8.37 2.03 -0.45
CA VAL A 145 8.18 0.86 -1.32
C VAL A 145 7.27 1.17 -2.51
N VAL A 146 6.17 1.90 -2.30
CA VAL A 146 5.16 2.14 -3.36
C VAL A 146 5.43 3.42 -4.13
N ASP A 147 5.64 4.55 -3.45
CA ASP A 147 5.88 5.85 -4.09
C ASP A 147 7.02 5.81 -5.14
N PRO A 148 8.14 5.07 -4.93
CA PRO A 148 9.18 4.96 -5.95
C PRO A 148 8.78 4.23 -7.23
N VAL A 149 7.66 3.51 -7.25
CA VAL A 149 7.14 2.73 -8.40
C VAL A 149 5.66 3.04 -8.68
N VAL A 150 5.13 4.11 -8.09
CA VAL A 150 3.68 4.37 -8.09
C VAL A 150 3.17 4.70 -9.49
N GLU A 151 3.98 5.38 -10.30
CA GLU A 151 3.62 5.71 -11.69
C GLU A 151 3.50 4.44 -12.53
N GLU A 152 4.51 3.56 -12.50
CA GLU A 152 4.49 2.28 -13.22
C GLU A 152 3.37 1.37 -12.72
N LEU A 153 3.14 1.36 -11.40
CA LEU A 153 2.08 0.58 -10.78
C LEU A 153 0.70 1.08 -11.20
N SER A 154 0.46 2.39 -11.16
CA SER A 154 -0.76 3.03 -11.63
C SER A 154 -1.00 2.75 -13.10
N ASN A 155 0.01 2.93 -13.95
CA ASN A 155 -0.09 2.64 -15.38
C ASN A 155 -0.45 1.17 -15.64
N ALA A 156 0.15 0.22 -14.90
CA ALA A 156 -0.19 -1.19 -15.01
C ALA A 156 -1.66 -1.47 -14.64
N VAL A 157 -2.16 -0.82 -13.58
CA VAL A 157 -3.58 -0.94 -13.16
C VAL A 157 -4.51 -0.34 -14.20
N LEU A 158 -4.23 0.85 -14.70
CA LEU A 158 -5.04 1.53 -15.73
C LEU A 158 -5.11 0.71 -17.02
N ASN A 159 -3.97 0.19 -17.48
CA ASN A 159 -3.91 -0.69 -18.66
C ASN A 159 -4.74 -1.97 -18.44
N GLY A 160 -4.67 -2.57 -17.24
CA GLY A 160 -5.49 -3.71 -16.88
C GLY A 160 -7.00 -3.40 -16.89
N LEU A 161 -7.41 -2.26 -16.34
CA LEU A 161 -8.80 -1.81 -16.37
C LEU A 161 -9.29 -1.55 -17.80
N GLN A 162 -8.46 -0.93 -18.64
CA GLN A 162 -8.79 -0.67 -20.04
C GLN A 162 -8.93 -1.98 -20.83
N ALA A 163 -8.02 -2.94 -20.63
CA ALA A 163 -8.10 -4.25 -21.27
C ALA A 163 -9.37 -5.02 -20.85
N ALA A 164 -9.74 -4.95 -19.57
CA ALA A 164 -10.98 -5.53 -19.06
C ALA A 164 -12.23 -4.90 -19.71
N ARG A 165 -12.20 -3.59 -20.01
CA ARG A 165 -13.30 -2.88 -20.71
C ARG A 165 -13.44 -3.27 -22.19
N ALA A 166 -12.34 -3.54 -22.88
CA ALA A 166 -12.32 -3.75 -24.33
C ALA A 166 -12.77 -5.16 -24.79
N SER A 167 -13.14 -6.07 -23.89
CA SER A 167 -13.53 -7.46 -24.18
C SER A 167 -12.51 -8.28 -24.99
N SER A 168 -11.26 -7.82 -25.10
CA SER A 168 -10.16 -8.53 -25.76
C SER A 168 -9.14 -8.97 -24.70
N GLY A 169 -9.24 -10.23 -24.25
CA GLY A 169 -8.22 -10.94 -23.48
C GLY A 169 -7.47 -10.11 -22.42
N SER A 170 -8.06 -9.93 -21.24
CA SER A 170 -7.40 -9.22 -20.13
C SER A 170 -6.10 -9.92 -19.73
N VAL A 171 -5.00 -9.16 -19.66
CA VAL A 171 -3.69 -9.62 -19.17
C VAL A 171 -3.63 -9.64 -17.63
N ALA A 172 -4.52 -8.90 -16.95
CA ALA A 172 -4.64 -8.88 -15.49
C ALA A 172 -5.94 -9.55 -15.03
N GLU A 173 -5.83 -10.42 -14.03
CA GLU A 173 -6.98 -11.10 -13.42
C GLU A 173 -7.83 -10.06 -12.64
N PRO A 174 -9.17 -10.04 -12.79
CA PRO A 174 -10.04 -9.07 -12.10
C PRO A 174 -9.79 -8.96 -10.59
N ASP A 175 -9.41 -10.06 -9.95
CA ASP A 175 -9.09 -10.11 -8.52
C ASP A 175 -7.81 -9.36 -8.16
N GLN A 176 -6.81 -9.32 -9.05
CA GLN A 176 -5.59 -8.54 -8.84
C GLN A 176 -5.86 -7.04 -8.89
N LEU A 177 -6.68 -6.58 -9.84
CA LEU A 177 -7.09 -5.17 -9.97
C LEU A 177 -7.90 -4.71 -8.75
N LYS A 178 -8.77 -5.58 -8.23
CA LYS A 178 -9.48 -5.33 -6.97
C LYS A 178 -8.51 -5.24 -5.79
N SER A 179 -7.59 -6.19 -5.67
CA SER A 179 -6.63 -6.28 -4.56
C SER A 179 -5.69 -5.07 -4.52
N VAL A 180 -5.18 -4.62 -5.67
CA VAL A 180 -4.31 -3.44 -5.74
C VAL A 180 -5.10 -2.16 -5.48
N SER A 181 -6.34 -2.05 -5.95
CA SER A 181 -7.21 -0.91 -5.60
C SER A 181 -7.45 -0.83 -4.08
N GLN A 182 -7.74 -1.98 -3.45
CA GLN A 182 -7.89 -2.07 -1.99
C GLN A 182 -6.60 -1.68 -1.25
N MET A 183 -5.44 -2.14 -1.72
CA MET A 183 -4.15 -1.73 -1.17
C MET A 183 -3.97 -0.20 -1.26
N PHE A 184 -4.34 0.45 -2.36
CA PHE A 184 -4.22 1.92 -2.48
C PHE A 184 -5.09 2.66 -1.45
N VAL A 185 -6.28 2.13 -1.13
CA VAL A 185 -7.12 2.67 -0.05
C VAL A 185 -6.45 2.49 1.31
N GLU A 186 -5.88 1.31 1.58
CA GLU A 186 -5.17 1.03 2.84
C GLU A 186 -3.93 1.91 3.01
N LEU A 187 -3.17 2.17 1.93
CA LEU A 187 -2.03 3.10 1.92
C LEU A 187 -2.45 4.56 2.17
N GLY A 188 -3.72 4.87 1.91
CA GLY A 188 -4.37 6.11 2.30
C GLY A 188 -4.83 6.15 3.76
N LEU A 189 -4.45 5.17 4.60
CA LEU A 189 -4.98 4.99 5.96
C LEU A 189 -6.52 4.93 5.95
N ASP A 190 -7.06 4.11 5.04
CA ASP A 190 -8.49 3.92 4.79
C ASP A 190 -9.23 5.17 4.29
N LYS A 191 -8.48 6.21 3.87
CA LYS A 191 -9.00 7.36 3.13
C LYS A 191 -8.73 7.19 1.64
N LEU A 192 -9.63 7.74 0.83
CA LEU A 192 -9.57 7.55 -0.62
C LEU A 192 -8.51 8.38 -1.33
N PHE A 193 -7.81 9.32 -0.67
CA PHE A 193 -6.94 10.28 -1.37
C PHE A 193 -5.87 9.59 -2.24
N PHE A 194 -5.22 8.55 -1.73
CA PHE A 194 -4.14 7.87 -2.46
C PHE A 194 -4.67 7.07 -3.64
N TYR A 195 -5.84 6.43 -3.49
CA TYR A 195 -6.56 5.78 -4.58
C TYR A 195 -7.06 6.80 -5.62
N GLN A 196 -7.60 7.92 -5.16
CA GLN A 196 -8.15 8.98 -6.01
C GLN A 196 -7.09 9.58 -6.92
N GLU A 197 -5.96 9.97 -6.32
CA GLU A 197 -4.85 10.61 -7.02
C GLU A 197 -4.21 9.68 -8.05
N ASN A 198 -4.02 8.40 -7.70
CA ASN A 198 -3.19 7.50 -8.49
C ASN A 198 -3.98 6.52 -9.37
N ILE A 199 -5.27 6.31 -9.13
CA ILE A 199 -6.11 5.37 -9.91
C ILE A 199 -7.37 6.07 -10.44
N GLU A 200 -8.20 6.63 -9.57
CA GLU A 200 -9.54 7.12 -9.96
C GLU A 200 -9.46 8.28 -10.97
N GLN A 201 -8.74 9.35 -10.64
CA GLN A 201 -8.66 10.53 -11.50
C GLN A 201 -7.96 10.25 -12.84
N PRO A 202 -6.83 9.52 -12.88
CA PRO A 202 -6.23 9.08 -14.14
C PRO A 202 -7.18 8.22 -14.99
N TYR A 203 -7.89 7.28 -14.37
CA TYR A 203 -8.84 6.42 -15.07
C TYR A 203 -10.01 7.21 -15.66
N LEU A 204 -10.63 8.10 -14.88
CA LEU A 204 -11.72 8.96 -15.36
C LEU A 204 -11.28 9.84 -16.52
N THR A 205 -10.07 10.40 -16.45
CA THR A 205 -9.48 11.20 -17.53
C THR A 205 -9.29 10.37 -18.80
N GLN A 206 -8.77 9.14 -18.66
CA GLN A 206 -8.58 8.21 -19.77
C GLN A 206 -9.91 7.81 -20.41
N VAL A 207 -10.90 7.44 -19.60
CA VAL A 207 -12.25 7.05 -20.05
C VAL A 207 -12.93 8.20 -20.78
N ARG A 208 -12.84 9.42 -20.26
CA ARG A 208 -13.39 10.62 -20.91
C ARG A 208 -12.77 10.82 -22.29
N SER A 209 -11.44 10.73 -22.40
CA SER A 209 -10.73 10.84 -23.68
C SER A 209 -11.18 9.79 -24.70
N ILE A 210 -11.43 8.56 -24.26
CA ILE A 210 -11.94 7.48 -25.14
C ILE A 210 -13.34 7.82 -25.63
N ILE A 211 -14.26 8.19 -24.72
CA ILE A 211 -15.65 8.53 -25.07
C ILE A 211 -15.69 9.73 -26.01
N ASP A 212 -14.88 10.76 -25.77
CA ASP A 212 -14.83 11.95 -26.64
C ASP A 212 -14.39 11.58 -28.07
N LYS A 213 -13.42 10.67 -28.23
CA LYS A 213 -12.98 10.15 -29.53
C LYS A 213 -14.07 9.32 -30.21
N GLU A 214 -14.71 8.40 -29.49
CA GLU A 214 -15.81 7.59 -30.01
C GLU A 214 -16.98 8.47 -30.48
N MET A 215 -17.33 9.50 -29.70
CA MET A 215 -18.36 10.46 -30.05
C MET A 215 -17.99 11.31 -31.27
N ALA A 216 -16.73 11.69 -31.43
CA ALA A 216 -16.25 12.39 -32.63
C ALA A 216 -16.38 11.51 -33.88
N ILE A 217 -16.00 10.24 -33.81
CA ILE A 217 -16.15 9.27 -34.91
C ILE A 217 -17.63 9.07 -35.25
N ALA A 218 -18.50 8.86 -34.25
CA ALA A 218 -19.93 8.69 -34.47
C ALA A 218 -20.56 9.91 -35.17
N ARG A 219 -20.15 11.12 -34.79
CA ARG A 219 -20.59 12.36 -35.45
C ARG A 219 -20.13 12.44 -36.91
N GLN A 220 -18.89 12.06 -37.20
CA GLN A 220 -18.36 12.03 -38.58
C GLN A 220 -19.11 11.03 -39.45
N VAL A 221 -19.34 9.81 -38.94
CA VAL A 221 -20.09 8.76 -39.66
C VAL A 221 -21.53 9.19 -39.92
N LEU A 222 -22.19 9.83 -38.94
CA LEU A 222 -23.54 10.35 -39.10
C LEU A 222 -23.57 11.44 -40.17
N HIS A 223 -22.63 12.39 -40.15
CA HIS A 223 -22.54 13.47 -41.15
C HIS A 223 -22.36 12.91 -42.57
N ALA A 224 -21.39 12.01 -42.77
CA ALA A 224 -21.14 11.39 -44.06
C ALA A 224 -22.36 10.59 -44.58
N SER A 225 -23.06 9.89 -43.68
CA SER A 225 -24.30 9.18 -44.01
C SER A 225 -25.43 10.12 -44.40
N THR A 226 -25.57 11.27 -43.72
CA THR A 226 -26.56 12.30 -44.08
C THR A 226 -26.25 12.96 -45.42
N GLU A 227 -24.98 13.27 -45.72
CA GLU A 227 -24.56 13.84 -47.01
C GLU A 227 -24.84 12.88 -48.17
N ALA A 228 -24.44 11.62 -48.03
CA ALA A 228 -24.71 10.59 -49.04
C ALA A 228 -26.20 10.43 -49.34
N LYS A 229 -27.06 10.59 -48.33
CA LYS A 229 -28.52 10.48 -48.48
C LYS A 229 -29.14 11.70 -49.15
N VAL A 230 -28.62 12.90 -48.90
CA VAL A 230 -29.02 14.14 -49.59
C VAL A 230 -28.63 14.10 -51.07
N GLU A 231 -27.42 13.62 -51.37
CA GLU A 231 -26.89 13.54 -52.73
C GLU A 231 -27.64 12.51 -53.60
N GLN A 232 -28.14 11.42 -53.01
CA GLN A 232 -29.02 10.46 -53.70
C GLN A 232 -30.44 11.01 -53.98
N LEU A 233 -30.93 11.97 -53.20
CA LEU A 233 -32.28 12.54 -53.35
C LEU A 233 -32.33 13.72 -54.33
N LEU A 234 -31.22 14.45 -54.50
CA LEU A 234 -31.08 15.57 -55.44
C LEU A 234 -31.42 15.24 -56.91
N PRO A 235 -30.95 14.13 -57.52
CA PRO A 235 -31.26 13.81 -58.92
C PRO A 235 -32.71 13.37 -59.18
N GLN A 236 -33.49 13.03 -58.14
CA GLN A 236 -34.90 12.68 -58.31
C GLN A 236 -35.84 13.89 -58.37
N GLN A 237 -35.39 15.07 -57.95
CA GLN A 237 -36.23 16.29 -57.94
C GLN A 237 -36.06 17.16 -59.20
N THR A 238 -35.01 16.97 -59.99
CA THR A 238 -34.76 17.75 -61.23
C THR A 238 -35.44 17.20 -62.48
N SER A 239 -36.13 16.04 -62.40
CA SER A 239 -36.76 15.38 -63.56
C SER A 239 -38.28 15.64 -63.69
N HIS A 240 -38.84 16.59 -62.94
CA HIS A 240 -40.28 16.91 -62.93
C HIS A 240 -40.62 18.37 -63.26
N GLN A 241 -39.77 19.07 -64.02
CA GLN A 241 -40.13 20.33 -64.69
C GLN A 241 -40.24 20.14 -66.20
#